data_AF-A0A1V4CWX7-F1
#
_entry.id   AF-A0A1V4CWX7-F1
#
_cell.length_a   1.000
_cell.length_b   1.000
_cell.length_c   1.000
_cell.angle_alpha   90.00
_cell.angle_beta   90.00
_cell.angle_gamma   90.00
#
_symmetry.space_group_name_H-M   'P 1'
#
loop_
_entity.id
_entity.type
_entity.pdbx_description
1 polymer ?
#
loop_
_entity_poly.entity_id
_entity_poly.type
_entity_poly.pdbx_seq_one_letter_code
_entity_poly.pdbx_strand_id
1 'polypeptide(L)'
;MNTTTLPPAGPQGIGQTVRSESQHSPLRDFLRTETGSAVALIVASVAALVWANVSSGSYEHFWETSLSVQLGSGGVDLELREWVNSGLMAAFFFVVGLEARREFDMGELRQRSRMTLPLLAGLTGMGVPVLIFLGFAATTDAGSGWGVAMSTDTAFALGTLALLGKRLPEALRTFLLTVAIVDDIVALAVIAFVYSSSLSCPALLVALAIFVAVLCIRRAGVRHSVPYVVLAVAMWVALLKSGVDPVVTGLVLAMITYAYPASRTDLERTSGQFRLFREQPTPELERSLRQGLATVISPNERLEQIFHPWTSYVIVPLFALANAGIHITWAGFTDALTAPITLGILIAFVLGKPLGIVLCAALTTWVSRGRLQPQVGWGAVLAGSSASGAAFTVSLLIAALAFNEEQLTQAKYGILATIPFSFALTWLITMAIRALPQTGRVRALMGTGESIIDLVAPVDEERDHIRGPLNAPVTVVKYGDFECPYCAQAEPMMRQLRDDVEGDIRFVWRHLPLDDVHPCAQLAAEASEAAARQDAFWPMHDALLSHQGELSPQDLLRHAEDLGLDLKKFQRDLRTHAIASRVAEDVESADRSSAVGSPTFFVNGRLHRGAYDLATLTESVRAAQERASITDR
;
A
#
# COMPACT_ATOMS: atom_id res chain seq x y z
N MET A 1 36.39 19.74 -65.29
CA MET A 1 36.38 21.21 -65.16
C MET A 1 35.14 21.60 -64.36
N ASN A 2 35.34 22.39 -63.31
CA ASN A 2 34.39 22.88 -62.32
C ASN A 2 33.24 23.73 -62.89
N THR A 3 32.08 23.67 -62.21
CA THR A 3 31.30 24.80 -61.62
C THR A 3 29.98 24.20 -61.06
N THR A 4 29.87 23.83 -59.78
CA THR A 4 29.46 24.63 -58.60
C THR A 4 28.16 25.44 -58.77
N THR A 5 27.05 24.89 -58.26
CA THR A 5 25.89 25.64 -57.75
C THR A 5 25.55 25.09 -56.36
N LEU A 6 25.56 25.97 -55.35
CA LEU A 6 25.18 25.70 -53.96
C LEU A 6 23.65 25.81 -53.80
N PRO A 7 22.97 24.91 -53.05
CA PRO A 7 21.62 25.15 -52.56
C PRO A 7 21.64 25.97 -51.24
N PRO A 8 20.53 26.66 -50.91
CA PRO A 8 20.47 27.65 -49.84
C PRO A 8 20.39 27.03 -48.44
N ALA A 9 20.83 27.84 -47.47
CA ALA A 9 21.03 27.53 -46.07
C ALA A 9 19.77 26.99 -45.36
N GLY A 10 19.92 25.84 -44.70
CA GLY A 10 19.04 25.41 -43.62
C GLY A 10 19.22 26.28 -42.37
N PRO A 11 18.20 26.40 -41.50
CA PRO A 11 18.29 27.22 -40.30
C PRO A 11 19.44 26.76 -39.41
N GLN A 12 20.30 27.72 -39.10
CA GLN A 12 21.46 27.61 -38.24
C GLN A 12 21.06 27.16 -36.83
N GLY A 13 21.93 26.33 -36.25
CA GLY A 13 21.70 25.65 -34.98
C GLY A 13 21.34 26.57 -33.83
N ILE A 14 20.23 26.24 -33.18
CA ILE A 14 20.16 26.27 -31.74
C ILE A 14 20.33 24.81 -31.33
N GLY A 15 21.51 24.48 -30.81
CA GLY A 15 21.83 23.15 -30.27
C GLY A 15 21.01 22.87 -29.02
N GLN A 16 19.73 22.57 -29.19
CA GLN A 16 18.93 21.87 -28.21
C GLN A 16 18.69 20.48 -28.79
N THR A 17 19.51 19.53 -28.36
CA THR A 17 19.06 18.14 -28.36
C THR A 17 17.72 18.12 -27.65
N VAL A 18 16.67 17.65 -28.35
CA VAL A 18 15.40 17.28 -27.73
C VAL A 18 15.76 16.22 -26.70
N ARG A 19 15.94 16.64 -25.44
CA ARG A 19 16.15 15.74 -24.32
C ARG A 19 14.81 15.05 -24.13
N SER A 20 14.69 13.85 -24.66
CA SER A 20 13.53 12.98 -24.46
C SER A 20 13.15 13.02 -22.99
N GLU A 21 11.90 13.35 -22.74
CA GLU A 21 11.26 13.35 -21.44
C GLU A 21 11.65 12.09 -20.65
N SER A 22 12.14 12.33 -19.43
CA SER A 22 12.31 11.35 -18.35
C SER A 22 12.66 9.91 -18.78
N GLN A 23 13.94 9.62 -19.00
CA GLN A 23 14.46 8.25 -18.86
C GLN A 23 14.31 7.82 -17.39
N HIS A 24 13.12 7.37 -17.00
CA HIS A 24 12.99 6.42 -15.92
C HIS A 24 13.72 5.17 -16.37
N SER A 25 14.81 4.79 -15.70
CA SER A 25 15.48 3.55 -16.08
C SER A 25 14.53 2.40 -15.75
N PRO A 26 14.30 1.44 -16.67
CA PRO A 26 13.42 0.29 -16.40
C PRO A 26 13.82 -0.48 -15.14
N LEU A 27 15.12 -0.43 -14.79
CA LEU A 27 15.68 -1.00 -13.58
C LEU A 27 15.19 -0.27 -12.32
N ARG A 28 15.02 1.06 -12.36
CA ARG A 28 14.51 1.86 -11.24
C ARG A 28 13.01 1.65 -11.02
N ASP A 29 12.26 1.40 -12.07
CA ASP A 29 10.84 1.04 -11.96
C ASP A 29 10.68 -0.40 -11.45
N PHE A 30 11.52 -1.33 -11.91
CA PHE A 30 11.57 -2.71 -11.38
C PHE A 30 11.96 -2.77 -9.89
N LEU A 31 12.96 -1.99 -9.47
CA LEU A 31 13.37 -1.83 -8.07
C LEU A 31 12.35 -1.08 -7.19
N ARG A 32 11.21 -0.68 -7.73
CA ARG A 32 10.08 -0.12 -6.95
C ARG A 32 8.90 -1.07 -6.85
N THR A 33 8.99 -2.27 -7.46
CA THR A 33 7.89 -3.23 -7.47
C THR A 33 8.07 -4.32 -6.42
N GLU A 34 6.94 -4.80 -5.88
CA GLU A 34 6.89 -5.96 -4.96
C GLU A 34 7.63 -7.17 -5.55
N THR A 35 7.48 -7.42 -6.86
CA THR A 35 8.20 -8.47 -7.59
C THR A 35 9.71 -8.32 -7.50
N GLY A 36 10.22 -7.09 -7.58
CA GLY A 36 11.65 -6.82 -7.48
C GLY A 36 12.21 -7.21 -6.11
N SER A 37 11.47 -6.95 -5.03
CA SER A 37 11.88 -7.35 -3.68
C SER A 37 11.91 -8.88 -3.51
N ALA A 38 10.89 -9.58 -4.02
CA ALA A 38 10.83 -11.04 -3.99
C ALA A 38 11.98 -11.69 -4.78
N VAL A 39 12.35 -11.12 -5.94
CA VAL A 39 13.49 -11.59 -6.72
C VAL A 39 14.81 -11.36 -5.98
N ALA A 40 15.02 -10.18 -5.39
CA ALA A 40 16.22 -9.89 -4.59
C ALA A 40 16.37 -10.89 -3.43
N LEU A 41 15.26 -11.20 -2.77
CA LEU A 41 15.19 -12.19 -1.70
C LEU A 41 15.56 -13.60 -2.18
N ILE A 42 15.00 -14.06 -3.30
CA ILE A 42 15.35 -15.36 -3.91
C ILE A 42 16.83 -15.42 -4.25
N VAL A 43 17.38 -14.37 -4.87
CA VAL A 43 18.80 -14.31 -5.23
C VAL A 43 19.69 -14.45 -4.00
N ALA A 44 19.35 -13.75 -2.91
CA ALA A 44 20.11 -13.84 -1.66
C ALA A 44 19.99 -15.22 -1.01
N SER A 45 18.80 -15.83 -0.99
CA SER A 45 18.61 -17.19 -0.48
C SER A 45 19.41 -18.23 -1.29
N VAL A 46 19.38 -18.13 -2.62
CA VAL A 46 20.17 -19.01 -3.50
C VAL A 46 21.67 -18.78 -3.28
N ALA A 47 22.11 -17.53 -3.13
CA ALA A 47 23.50 -17.23 -2.81
C ALA A 47 23.92 -17.82 -1.46
N ALA A 48 23.06 -17.77 -0.44
CA ALA A 48 23.29 -18.40 0.86
C ALA A 48 23.49 -19.91 0.73
N LEU A 49 22.58 -20.57 0.00
CA LEU A 49 22.66 -22.01 -0.26
C LEU A 49 23.95 -22.36 -1.01
N VAL A 50 24.30 -21.63 -2.06
CA VAL A 50 25.53 -21.88 -2.82
C VAL A 50 26.77 -21.69 -1.94
N TRP A 51 26.84 -20.61 -1.17
CA TRP A 51 28.00 -20.34 -0.30
C TRP A 51 28.15 -21.41 0.80
N ALA A 52 27.06 -21.74 1.50
CA ALA A 52 27.06 -22.76 2.55
C ALA A 52 27.48 -24.15 2.06
N ASN A 53 27.30 -24.47 0.77
CA ASN A 53 27.66 -25.77 0.20
C ASN A 53 29.02 -25.78 -0.52
N VAL A 54 29.45 -24.66 -1.11
CA VAL A 54 30.77 -24.55 -1.76
C VAL A 54 31.89 -24.43 -0.73
N SER A 55 31.66 -23.69 0.35
CA SER A 55 32.65 -23.48 1.41
C SER A 55 31.95 -23.35 2.76
N SER A 56 31.53 -24.50 3.30
CA SER A 56 30.81 -24.59 4.57
C SER A 56 31.53 -23.86 5.71
N GLY A 57 32.83 -24.14 5.88
CA GLY A 57 33.63 -23.51 6.93
C GLY A 57 33.79 -21.99 6.77
N SER A 58 33.82 -21.47 5.54
CA SER A 58 33.90 -20.02 5.29
C SER A 58 32.59 -19.32 5.61
N TYR A 59 31.47 -19.94 5.25
CA TYR A 59 30.14 -19.41 5.54
C TYR A 59 29.88 -19.29 7.05
N GLU A 60 30.06 -20.38 7.80
CA GLU A 60 29.83 -20.34 9.26
C GLU A 60 30.83 -19.43 9.96
N HIS A 61 32.13 -19.50 9.63
CA HIS A 61 33.13 -18.64 10.26
C HIS A 61 32.86 -17.14 10.04
N PHE A 62 32.36 -16.76 8.86
CA PHE A 62 31.97 -15.38 8.61
C PHE A 62 30.79 -14.96 9.50
N TRP A 63 29.75 -15.77 9.60
CA TRP A 63 28.55 -15.41 10.35
C TRP A 63 28.70 -15.50 11.88
N GLU A 64 29.58 -16.38 12.36
CA GLU A 64 29.99 -16.52 13.77
C GLU A 64 31.02 -15.46 14.19
N THR A 65 31.51 -14.62 13.26
CA THR A 65 32.45 -13.55 13.61
C THR A 65 31.81 -12.58 14.60
N SER A 66 32.41 -12.45 15.79
CA SER A 66 31.93 -11.54 16.84
C SER A 66 32.32 -10.09 16.52
N LEU A 67 31.32 -9.21 16.45
CA LEU A 67 31.51 -7.76 16.37
C LEU A 67 31.06 -7.13 17.68
N SER A 68 32.01 -6.58 18.43
CA SER A 68 31.73 -5.88 19.68
C SER A 68 31.85 -4.36 19.54
N VAL A 69 30.88 -3.65 20.11
CA VAL A 69 30.88 -2.20 20.27
C VAL A 69 30.87 -1.88 21.75
N GLN A 70 31.97 -1.32 22.25
CA GLN A 70 32.18 -1.05 23.68
C GLN A 70 32.32 0.45 23.95
N LEU A 71 31.69 0.92 25.02
CA LEU A 71 31.80 2.28 25.53
C LEU A 71 32.01 2.24 27.05
N GLY A 72 33.25 2.41 27.51
CA GLY A 72 33.61 2.24 28.92
C GLY A 72 33.46 0.80 29.38
N SER A 73 32.76 0.55 30.49
CA SER A 73 32.52 -0.79 31.02
C SER A 73 31.28 -1.48 30.44
N GLY A 74 30.52 -0.80 29.56
CA GLY A 74 29.33 -1.33 28.93
C GLY A 74 29.54 -1.50 27.43
N GLY A 75 29.06 -2.60 26.87
CA GLY A 75 29.08 -2.82 25.44
C GLY A 75 27.96 -3.73 24.97
N VAL A 76 27.95 -3.97 23.67
CA VAL A 76 27.19 -4.99 22.97
C VAL A 76 28.20 -5.86 22.24
N ASP A 77 28.14 -7.16 22.47
CA ASP A 77 28.99 -8.15 21.81
C ASP A 77 28.07 -9.20 21.18
N LEU A 78 28.03 -9.24 19.86
CA LEU A 78 27.13 -10.08 19.07
C LEU A 78 27.86 -10.61 17.84
N GLU A 79 27.49 -11.82 17.43
CA GLU A 79 27.89 -12.37 16.15
C GLU A 79 27.30 -11.55 14.99
N LEU A 80 27.94 -11.58 13.81
CA LEU A 80 27.41 -10.90 12.63
C LEU A 80 25.99 -11.36 12.28
N ARG A 81 25.69 -12.65 12.46
CA ARG A 81 24.34 -13.20 12.29
C ARG A 81 23.33 -12.54 13.21
N GLU A 82 23.70 -12.33 14.47
CA GLU A 82 22.82 -11.74 15.48
C GLU A 82 22.66 -10.22 15.30
N TRP A 83 23.68 -9.51 14.80
CA TRP A 83 23.53 -8.12 14.35
C TRP A 83 22.48 -7.96 13.24
N VAL A 84 22.39 -8.94 12.35
CA VAL A 84 21.35 -8.97 11.30
C VAL A 84 19.99 -9.33 11.92
N ASN A 85 19.93 -10.41 12.70
CA ASN A 85 18.69 -10.99 13.24
C ASN A 85 18.00 -10.09 14.28
N SER A 86 18.76 -9.47 15.19
CA SER A 86 18.21 -8.61 16.23
C SER A 86 18.30 -7.12 15.85
N GLY A 87 19.36 -6.72 15.16
CA GLY A 87 19.60 -5.32 14.79
C GLY A 87 18.84 -4.87 13.56
N LEU A 88 19.16 -5.45 12.39
CA LEU A 88 18.54 -5.02 11.13
C LEU A 88 17.06 -5.40 11.07
N MET A 89 16.65 -6.53 11.62
CA MET A 89 15.22 -6.88 11.69
C MET A 89 14.40 -5.90 12.52
N ALA A 90 14.99 -5.21 13.51
CA ALA A 90 14.26 -4.13 14.20
C ALA A 90 13.83 -3.01 13.23
N ALA A 91 14.62 -2.73 12.19
CA ALA A 91 14.23 -1.78 11.14
C ALA A 91 13.18 -2.37 10.17
N PHE A 92 13.22 -3.68 9.90
CA PHE A 92 12.14 -4.36 9.15
C PHE A 92 10.80 -4.24 9.90
N PHE A 93 10.75 -4.62 11.18
CA PHE A 93 9.54 -4.52 11.98
C PHE A 93 9.12 -3.08 12.29
N PHE A 94 10.04 -2.11 12.19
CA PHE A 94 9.68 -0.69 12.17
C PHE A 94 8.84 -0.35 10.93
N VAL A 95 9.25 -0.76 9.72
CA VAL A 95 8.46 -0.53 8.50
C VAL A 95 7.12 -1.26 8.55
N VAL A 96 7.10 -2.54 8.96
CA VAL A 96 5.85 -3.29 9.15
C VAL A 96 4.92 -2.59 10.15
N GLY A 97 5.47 -2.06 11.23
CA GLY A 97 4.69 -1.29 12.21
C GLY A 97 4.17 0.05 11.67
N LEU A 98 4.89 0.70 10.75
CA LEU A 98 4.44 1.94 10.11
C LEU A 98 3.26 1.65 9.20
N GLU A 99 3.35 0.58 8.42
CA GLU A 99 2.29 0.11 7.54
C GLU A 99 1.05 -0.29 8.33
N ALA A 100 1.24 -1.05 9.42
CA ALA A 100 0.14 -1.37 10.33
C ALA A 100 -0.53 -0.12 10.90
N ARG A 101 0.28 0.85 11.33
CA ARG A 101 -0.23 2.10 11.87
C ARG A 101 -0.99 2.91 10.82
N ARG A 102 -0.54 2.90 9.56
CA ARG A 102 -1.23 3.52 8.42
C ARG A 102 -2.59 2.87 8.19
N GLU A 103 -2.67 1.54 8.23
CA GLU A 103 -3.94 0.82 8.07
C GLU A 103 -4.92 1.10 9.22
N PHE A 104 -4.43 1.26 10.46
CA PHE A 104 -5.26 1.66 11.60
C PHE A 104 -5.78 3.10 11.49
N ASP A 105 -4.95 4.03 11.01
CA ASP A 105 -5.29 5.45 10.96
C ASP A 105 -6.13 5.82 9.72
N MET A 106 -5.83 5.23 8.56
CA MET A 106 -6.39 5.62 7.25
C MET A 106 -6.95 4.47 6.41
N GLY A 107 -6.64 3.22 6.75
CA GLY A 107 -6.97 2.06 5.92
C GLY A 107 -8.16 1.23 6.41
N GLU A 108 -8.17 -0.06 6.08
CA GLU A 108 -9.33 -0.93 6.33
C GLU A 108 -9.55 -1.23 7.82
N LEU A 109 -8.47 -1.20 8.60
CA LEU A 109 -8.51 -1.47 10.05
C LEU A 109 -9.17 -0.33 10.86
N ARG A 110 -9.36 0.85 10.25
CA ARG A 110 -10.06 1.98 10.88
C ARG A 110 -11.53 1.68 11.19
N GLN A 111 -12.22 0.95 10.31
CA GLN A 111 -13.65 0.63 10.46
C GLN A 111 -13.83 -0.70 11.19
N ARG A 112 -14.39 -0.67 12.41
CA ARG A 112 -14.57 -1.86 13.27
C ARG A 112 -15.31 -3.01 12.59
N SER A 113 -16.35 -2.71 11.81
CA SER A 113 -17.13 -3.73 11.09
C SER A 113 -16.33 -4.44 10.00
N ARG A 114 -15.29 -3.80 9.45
CA ARG A 114 -14.47 -4.36 8.36
C ARG A 114 -13.20 -5.01 8.90
N MET A 115 -12.65 -4.49 10.00
CA MET A 115 -11.49 -5.04 10.70
C MET A 115 -11.71 -6.49 11.20
N THR A 116 -12.93 -6.86 11.58
CA THR A 116 -13.20 -8.16 12.21
C THR A 116 -12.80 -9.35 11.34
N LEU A 117 -13.07 -9.28 10.03
CA LEU A 117 -12.82 -10.42 9.15
C LEU A 117 -11.31 -10.64 8.91
N PRO A 118 -10.50 -9.64 8.49
CA PRO A 118 -9.06 -9.79 8.38
C PRO A 118 -8.38 -10.16 9.71
N LEU A 119 -8.83 -9.59 10.83
CA LEU A 119 -8.29 -9.91 12.15
C LEU A 119 -8.53 -11.38 12.53
N LEU A 120 -9.77 -11.88 12.39
CA LEU A 120 -10.09 -13.28 12.67
C LEU A 120 -9.40 -14.22 11.67
N ALA A 121 -9.33 -13.84 10.39
CA ALA A 121 -8.65 -14.60 9.35
C ALA A 121 -7.15 -14.71 9.61
N GLY A 122 -6.47 -13.65 10.06
CA GLY A 122 -5.07 -13.69 10.48
C GLY A 122 -4.88 -14.59 11.71
N LEU A 123 -5.63 -14.36 12.78
CA LEU A 123 -5.51 -15.16 14.01
C LEU A 123 -5.74 -16.66 13.78
N THR A 124 -6.74 -17.03 12.99
CA THR A 124 -7.00 -18.44 12.63
C THR A 124 -6.01 -18.97 11.59
N GLY A 125 -5.55 -18.12 10.67
CA GLY A 125 -4.47 -18.38 9.73
C GLY A 125 -3.11 -18.62 10.40
N MET A 126 -2.97 -18.25 11.68
CA MET A 126 -1.84 -18.60 12.53
C MET A 126 -2.15 -19.83 13.40
N GLY A 127 -3.32 -19.85 14.05
CA GLY A 127 -3.70 -20.90 14.99
C GLY A 127 -3.82 -22.30 14.34
N VAL A 128 -4.40 -22.40 13.14
CA VAL A 128 -4.58 -23.69 12.46
C VAL A 128 -3.23 -24.31 12.07
N PRO A 129 -2.31 -23.60 11.40
CA PRO A 129 -0.94 -24.08 11.19
C PRO A 129 -0.21 -24.51 12.46
N VAL A 130 -0.31 -23.72 13.54
CA VAL A 130 0.31 -24.04 14.83
C VAL A 130 -0.21 -25.37 15.38
N LEU A 131 -1.52 -25.60 15.35
CA LEU A 131 -2.11 -26.86 15.80
C LEU A 131 -1.68 -28.05 14.93
N ILE A 132 -1.58 -27.86 13.62
CA ILE A 132 -1.08 -28.89 12.71
C ILE A 132 0.38 -29.22 13.03
N PHE A 133 1.24 -28.22 13.18
CA PHE A 133 2.64 -28.40 13.54
C PHE A 133 2.76 -29.14 14.88
N LEU A 134 2.01 -28.73 15.90
CA LEU A 134 2.00 -29.40 17.21
C LEU A 134 1.57 -30.86 17.11
N GLY A 135 0.66 -31.22 16.19
CA GLY A 135 0.30 -32.61 15.92
C GLY A 135 1.48 -33.46 15.42
N PHE A 136 2.32 -32.90 14.56
CA PHE A 136 3.55 -33.57 14.08
C PHE A 136 4.69 -33.52 15.11
N ALA A 137 4.78 -32.43 15.87
CA ALA A 137 5.78 -32.24 16.91
C ALA A 137 5.43 -32.96 18.22
N ALA A 138 4.22 -33.50 18.37
CA ALA A 138 3.80 -34.22 19.59
C ALA A 138 4.65 -35.45 19.90
N THR A 139 5.33 -36.00 18.89
CA THR A 139 6.23 -37.15 19.02
C THR A 139 7.70 -36.75 19.17
N THR A 140 8.02 -35.46 19.26
CA THR A 140 9.38 -34.92 19.36
C THR A 140 9.49 -33.91 20.51
N ASP A 141 10.71 -33.57 20.92
CA ASP A 141 10.96 -32.49 21.89
C ASP A 141 10.87 -31.09 21.25
N ALA A 142 10.39 -30.98 20.01
CA ALA A 142 10.34 -29.76 19.23
C ALA A 142 9.06 -28.93 19.45
N GLY A 143 8.20 -29.33 20.41
CA GLY A 143 6.94 -28.65 20.69
C GLY A 143 7.08 -27.17 21.11
N SER A 144 8.22 -26.79 21.69
CA SER A 144 8.54 -25.39 22.06
C SER A 144 8.66 -24.47 20.84
N GLY A 145 8.98 -25.00 19.66
CA GLY A 145 9.14 -24.24 18.42
C GLY A 145 7.86 -24.02 17.62
N TRP A 146 6.68 -24.15 18.25
CA TRP A 146 5.40 -23.98 17.58
C TRP A 146 5.23 -22.64 16.85
N GLY A 147 5.88 -21.58 17.34
CA GLY A 147 5.86 -20.26 16.70
C GLY A 147 6.43 -20.25 15.29
N VAL A 148 7.27 -21.22 14.90
CA VAL A 148 7.81 -21.33 13.54
C VAL A 148 6.70 -21.48 12.50
N ALA A 149 5.60 -22.11 12.87
CA ALA A 149 4.48 -22.43 11.99
C ALA A 149 3.42 -21.32 11.87
N MET A 150 3.63 -20.11 12.40
CA MET A 150 2.58 -19.07 12.41
C MET A 150 2.67 -18.01 11.29
N SER A 151 3.88 -17.57 10.92
CA SER A 151 4.06 -16.30 10.19
C SER A 151 4.04 -16.43 8.66
N THR A 152 3.50 -15.43 7.96
CA THR A 152 3.63 -15.28 6.49
C THR A 152 4.86 -14.42 6.16
N ASP A 153 5.53 -14.65 5.03
CA ASP A 153 6.38 -13.63 4.43
C ASP A 153 5.62 -12.85 3.34
N THR A 154 5.35 -11.58 3.60
CA THR A 154 4.64 -10.66 2.69
C THR A 154 5.32 -10.56 1.33
N ALA A 155 6.66 -10.54 1.29
CA ALA A 155 7.41 -10.40 0.04
C ALA A 155 7.19 -11.60 -0.89
N PHE A 156 7.20 -12.82 -0.35
CA PHE A 156 6.92 -14.02 -1.13
C PHE A 156 5.44 -14.17 -1.49
N ALA A 157 4.53 -13.83 -0.57
CA ALA A 157 3.09 -13.88 -0.83
C ALA A 157 2.69 -12.92 -1.97
N LEU A 158 3.09 -11.65 -1.87
CA LEU A 158 2.82 -10.64 -2.89
C LEU A 158 3.62 -10.90 -4.18
N GLY A 159 4.88 -11.32 -4.09
CA GLY A 159 5.70 -11.73 -5.23
C GLY A 159 5.06 -12.87 -6.04
N THR A 160 4.48 -13.87 -5.36
CA THR A 160 3.73 -14.96 -5.99
C THR A 160 2.52 -14.44 -6.76
N LEU A 161 1.73 -13.55 -6.15
CA LEU A 161 0.59 -12.94 -6.83
C LEU A 161 1.01 -12.08 -8.02
N ALA A 162 2.11 -11.33 -7.90
CA ALA A 162 2.62 -10.49 -8.98
C ALA A 162 3.08 -11.32 -10.19
N LEU A 163 3.77 -12.46 -9.95
CA LEU A 163 4.17 -13.41 -11.00
C LEU A 163 2.97 -14.04 -11.71
N LEU A 164 1.88 -14.28 -10.99
CA LEU A 164 0.62 -14.82 -11.52
C LEU A 164 -0.29 -13.73 -12.15
N GLY A 165 0.12 -12.45 -12.08
CA GLY A 165 -0.72 -11.33 -11.67
C GLY A 165 -1.33 -10.40 -12.72
N LYS A 166 -1.45 -10.77 -13.99
CA LYS A 166 -2.20 -9.91 -14.94
C LYS A 166 -3.73 -9.99 -14.81
N ARG A 167 -4.27 -10.87 -13.96
CA ARG A 167 -5.73 -11.17 -13.91
C ARG A 167 -6.29 -11.38 -12.51
N LEU A 168 -5.51 -11.13 -11.45
CA LEU A 168 -6.00 -11.18 -10.08
C LEU A 168 -6.41 -9.77 -9.63
N PRO A 169 -7.55 -9.58 -8.93
CA PRO A 169 -8.01 -8.27 -8.51
C PRO A 169 -7.04 -7.59 -7.54
N GLU A 170 -6.86 -6.26 -7.64
CA GLU A 170 -6.05 -5.50 -6.68
C GLU A 170 -6.55 -5.60 -5.23
N ALA A 171 -7.87 -5.74 -5.05
CA ALA A 171 -8.48 -5.97 -3.74
C ALA A 171 -7.94 -7.24 -3.04
N LEU A 172 -7.41 -8.22 -3.80
CA LEU A 172 -6.76 -9.39 -3.21
C LEU A 172 -5.42 -9.03 -2.55
N ARG A 173 -4.63 -8.15 -3.16
CA ARG A 173 -3.38 -7.66 -2.57
C ARG A 173 -3.67 -6.90 -1.28
N THR A 174 -4.67 -6.01 -1.32
CA THR A 174 -5.11 -5.25 -0.14
C THR A 174 -5.54 -6.19 0.99
N PHE A 175 -6.39 -7.18 0.69
CA PHE A 175 -6.84 -8.17 1.68
C PHE A 175 -5.68 -8.94 2.32
N LEU A 176 -4.72 -9.42 1.53
CA LEU A 176 -3.58 -10.18 2.04
C LEU A 176 -2.62 -9.32 2.84
N LEU A 177 -2.40 -8.07 2.43
CA LEU A 177 -1.58 -7.12 3.15
C LEU A 177 -2.17 -6.86 4.55
N THR A 178 -3.48 -6.65 4.65
CA THR A 178 -4.18 -6.49 5.94
C THR A 178 -4.06 -7.73 6.83
N VAL A 179 -4.22 -8.94 6.26
CA VAL A 179 -4.06 -10.20 7.02
C VAL A 179 -2.61 -10.38 7.48
N ALA A 180 -1.63 -10.11 6.61
CA ALA A 180 -0.22 -10.27 6.92
C ALA A 180 0.27 -9.28 7.98
N ILE A 181 -0.26 -8.05 7.99
CA ILE A 181 0.01 -7.08 9.06
C ILE A 181 -0.42 -7.62 10.43
N VAL A 182 -1.61 -8.23 10.50
CA VAL A 182 -2.10 -8.86 11.73
C VAL A 182 -1.16 -10.00 12.12
N ASP A 183 -0.78 -10.84 11.16
CA ASP A 183 0.17 -11.92 11.38
C ASP A 183 1.50 -11.39 11.96
N ASP A 184 2.10 -10.37 11.36
CA ASP A 184 3.42 -9.87 11.79
C ASP A 184 3.39 -9.23 13.19
N ILE A 185 2.33 -8.48 13.52
CA ILE A 185 2.15 -7.90 14.85
C ILE A 185 2.01 -8.99 15.91
N VAL A 186 1.17 -9.98 15.64
CA VAL A 186 0.94 -11.09 16.57
C VAL A 186 2.20 -11.94 16.69
N ALA A 187 2.90 -12.20 15.59
CA ALA A 187 4.15 -12.95 15.59
C ALA A 187 5.22 -12.26 16.43
N LEU A 188 5.37 -10.94 16.29
CA LEU A 188 6.29 -10.17 17.10
C LEU A 188 5.91 -10.14 18.58
N ALA A 189 4.61 -10.05 18.90
CA ALA A 189 4.15 -10.18 20.28
C ALA A 189 4.51 -11.57 20.86
N VAL A 190 4.33 -12.64 20.09
CA VAL A 190 4.74 -13.99 20.50
C VAL A 190 6.25 -14.08 20.71
N ILE A 191 7.08 -13.54 19.81
CA ILE A 191 8.54 -13.47 20.00
C ILE A 191 8.88 -12.75 21.32
N ALA A 192 8.25 -11.60 21.55
CA ALA A 192 8.50 -10.77 22.73
C ALA A 192 8.09 -11.43 24.05
N PHE A 193 7.01 -12.21 24.09
CA PHE A 193 6.47 -12.75 25.35
C PHE A 193 6.78 -14.23 25.58
N VAL A 194 6.89 -15.03 24.51
CA VAL A 194 7.05 -16.49 24.59
C VAL A 194 8.51 -16.90 24.45
N TYR A 195 9.26 -16.25 23.55
CA TYR A 195 10.67 -16.58 23.27
C TYR A 195 11.66 -15.67 24.01
N SER A 196 11.18 -14.88 24.98
CA SER A 196 12.01 -14.08 25.86
C SER A 196 12.82 -14.94 26.82
N SER A 197 14.07 -14.52 27.06
CA SER A 197 14.99 -15.15 28.00
C SER A 197 14.80 -14.61 29.43
N SER A 198 15.75 -14.87 30.34
CA SER A 198 15.69 -14.41 31.73
C SER A 198 15.55 -12.89 31.82
N LEU A 199 14.40 -12.41 32.32
CA LEU A 199 14.06 -11.00 32.33
C LEU A 199 14.88 -10.22 33.37
N SER A 200 15.65 -9.24 32.89
CA SER A 200 16.34 -8.26 33.75
C SER A 200 15.44 -7.04 33.97
N CYS A 201 14.80 -6.98 35.14
CA CYS A 201 13.91 -5.86 35.51
C CYS A 201 14.60 -4.48 35.41
N PRO A 202 15.88 -4.30 35.82
CA PRO A 202 16.56 -3.01 35.67
C PRO A 202 16.66 -2.55 34.21
N ALA A 203 17.03 -3.45 33.30
CA ALA A 203 17.15 -3.13 31.88
C ALA A 203 15.78 -2.82 31.25
N LEU A 204 14.72 -3.52 31.67
CA LEU A 204 13.35 -3.25 31.24
C LEU A 204 12.86 -1.86 31.69
N LEU A 205 13.17 -1.47 32.93
CA LEU A 205 12.85 -0.12 33.43
C LEU A 205 13.60 0.98 32.66
N VAL A 206 14.85 0.72 32.27
CA VAL A 206 15.60 1.63 31.40
C VAL A 206 14.95 1.75 30.02
N ALA A 207 14.56 0.63 29.40
CA ALA A 207 13.82 0.65 28.13
C ALA A 207 12.51 1.44 28.24
N LEU A 208 11.75 1.25 29.31
CA LEU A 208 10.53 2.00 29.58
C LEU A 208 10.80 3.51 29.78
N ALA A 209 11.85 3.88 30.52
CA ALA A 209 12.22 5.27 30.71
C ALA A 209 12.62 5.95 29.39
N ILE A 210 13.36 5.25 28.52
CA ILE A 210 13.71 5.72 27.18
C ILE A 210 12.45 5.90 26.33
N PHE A 211 11.53 4.94 26.36
CA PHE A 211 10.25 5.05 25.65
C PHE A 211 9.44 6.26 26.12
N VAL A 212 9.36 6.51 27.43
CA VAL A 212 8.73 7.72 27.98
C VAL A 212 9.45 8.99 27.50
N ALA A 213 10.78 8.99 27.43
CA ALA A 213 11.53 10.12 26.89
C ALA A 213 11.20 10.40 25.41
N VAL A 214 11.04 9.35 24.60
CA VAL A 214 10.57 9.47 23.21
C VAL A 214 9.20 10.15 23.16
N LEU A 215 8.26 9.74 24.01
CA LEU A 215 6.93 10.36 24.09
C LEU A 215 7.01 11.84 24.52
N CYS A 216 7.88 12.18 25.46
CA CYS A 216 8.10 13.56 25.90
C CYS A 216 8.68 14.45 24.79
N ILE A 217 9.72 14.00 24.09
CA ILE A 217 10.34 14.73 22.96
C ILE A 217 9.32 14.93 21.84
N ARG A 218 8.52 13.91 21.56
CA ARG A 218 7.43 13.97 20.60
C ARG A 218 6.37 15.00 21.00
N ARG A 219 5.93 14.98 22.26
CA ARG A 219 4.95 15.93 22.78
C ARG A 219 5.49 17.37 22.80
N ALA A 220 6.79 17.55 22.96
CA ALA A 220 7.47 18.84 22.83
C ALA A 220 7.56 19.34 21.37
N GLY A 221 7.10 18.56 20.40
CA GLY A 221 7.04 18.98 18.99
C GLY A 221 8.40 18.93 18.27
N VAL A 222 9.39 18.20 18.80
CA VAL A 222 10.70 18.06 18.16
C VAL A 222 10.56 17.22 16.89
N ARG A 223 10.89 17.80 15.74
CA ARG A 223 10.74 17.17 14.41
C ARG A 223 12.04 16.61 13.83
N HIS A 224 13.19 16.88 14.46
CA HIS A 224 14.47 16.33 14.03
C HIS A 224 14.52 14.83 14.29
N SER A 225 14.99 14.04 13.32
CA SER A 225 15.06 12.57 13.42
C SER A 225 16.18 12.08 14.34
N VAL A 226 17.29 12.82 14.46
CA VAL A 226 18.49 12.38 15.19
C VAL A 226 18.21 11.98 16.64
N PRO A 227 17.48 12.76 17.47
CA PRO A 227 17.13 12.35 18.83
C PRO A 227 16.34 11.04 18.88
N TYR A 228 15.40 10.83 17.96
CA TYR A 228 14.62 9.59 17.90
C TYR A 228 15.50 8.39 17.53
N VAL A 229 16.43 8.54 16.59
CA VAL A 229 17.37 7.47 16.22
C VAL A 229 18.28 7.10 17.40
N VAL A 230 18.81 8.09 18.11
CA VAL A 230 19.67 7.86 19.28
C VAL A 230 18.88 7.12 20.38
N LEU A 231 17.65 7.56 20.67
CA LEU A 231 16.80 6.89 21.66
C LEU A 231 16.34 5.51 21.20
N ALA A 232 16.11 5.31 19.91
CA ALA A 232 15.78 4.00 19.34
C ALA A 232 16.94 3.00 19.55
N VAL A 233 18.17 3.39 19.23
CA VAL A 233 19.36 2.56 19.48
C VAL A 233 19.54 2.30 20.97
N ALA A 234 19.35 3.29 21.83
CA ALA A 234 19.44 3.11 23.28
C ALA A 234 18.36 2.14 23.82
N MET A 235 17.12 2.26 23.34
CA MET A 235 16.01 1.36 23.68
C MET A 235 16.28 -0.06 23.20
N TRP A 236 16.81 -0.22 21.98
CA TRP A 236 17.22 -1.50 21.41
C TRP A 236 18.29 -2.19 22.27
N VAL A 237 19.34 -1.47 22.69
CA VAL A 237 20.37 -2.00 23.61
C VAL A 237 19.77 -2.36 24.97
N ALA A 238 18.85 -1.56 25.49
CA ALA A 238 18.19 -1.83 26.76
C ALA A 238 17.32 -3.09 26.69
N LEU A 239 16.59 -3.30 25.59
CA LEU A 239 15.80 -4.52 25.38
C LEU A 239 16.70 -5.74 25.22
N LEU A 240 17.77 -5.65 24.43
CA LEU A 240 18.79 -6.72 24.31
C LEU A 240 19.30 -7.18 25.68
N LYS A 241 19.63 -6.23 26.57
CA LYS A 241 20.09 -6.53 27.93
C LYS A 241 18.97 -6.98 28.88
N SER A 242 17.72 -6.74 28.53
CA SER A 242 16.55 -7.14 29.32
C SER A 242 16.16 -8.60 29.11
N GLY A 243 16.63 -9.23 28.04
CA GLY A 243 16.25 -10.58 27.64
C GLY A 243 15.02 -10.63 26.73
N VAL A 244 14.37 -9.49 26.48
CA VAL A 244 13.33 -9.31 25.45
C VAL A 244 14.00 -9.09 24.10
N ASP A 245 13.47 -9.71 23.06
CA ASP A 245 13.97 -9.56 21.70
C ASP A 245 14.01 -8.06 21.28
N PRO A 246 15.16 -7.53 20.86
CA PRO A 246 15.31 -6.11 20.52
C PRO A 246 14.46 -5.64 19.34
N VAL A 247 14.00 -6.56 18.49
CA VAL A 247 13.16 -6.29 17.32
C VAL A 247 11.86 -5.55 17.68
N VAL A 248 11.36 -5.77 18.90
CA VAL A 248 10.19 -5.10 19.47
C VAL A 248 10.33 -3.56 19.46
N THR A 249 11.57 -3.05 19.54
CA THR A 249 11.85 -1.61 19.45
C THR A 249 11.26 -0.98 18.19
N GLY A 250 11.40 -1.66 17.06
CA GLY A 250 10.91 -1.18 15.77
C GLY A 250 9.40 -0.99 15.78
N LEU A 251 8.67 -2.04 16.14
CA LEU A 251 7.20 -1.97 16.17
C LEU A 251 6.68 -0.91 17.14
N VAL A 252 7.23 -0.83 18.35
CA VAL A 252 6.78 0.13 19.37
C VAL A 252 6.96 1.58 18.90
N LEU A 253 8.10 1.90 18.28
CA LEU A 253 8.36 3.23 17.74
C LEU A 253 7.52 3.54 16.49
N ALA A 254 7.21 2.53 15.70
CA ALA A 254 6.36 2.69 14.53
C ALA A 254 4.89 2.94 14.90
N MET A 255 4.37 2.23 15.91
CA MET A 255 2.98 2.36 16.38
C MET A 255 2.65 3.72 16.99
N ILE A 256 3.66 4.47 17.44
CA ILE A 256 3.50 5.86 17.88
C ILE A 256 3.63 6.86 16.73
N THR A 257 3.93 6.46 15.49
CA THR A 257 4.10 7.37 14.35
C THR A 257 2.79 7.48 13.55
N TYR A 258 1.97 8.49 13.85
CA TYR A 258 0.65 8.68 13.23
C TYR A 258 0.71 8.92 11.71
N ALA A 259 -0.27 8.35 11.01
CA ALA A 259 -0.55 8.64 9.61
C ALA A 259 -1.81 9.51 9.49
N TYR A 260 -1.82 10.44 8.54
CA TYR A 260 -2.97 11.30 8.25
C TYR A 260 -2.92 11.71 6.76
N PRO A 261 -4.08 11.88 6.10
CA PRO A 261 -4.10 12.31 4.72
C PRO A 261 -3.70 13.79 4.64
N ALA A 262 -3.11 14.19 3.51
CA ALA A 262 -2.82 15.59 3.24
C ALA A 262 -4.14 16.39 3.26
N SER A 263 -4.24 17.39 4.13
CA SER A 263 -5.44 18.23 4.19
C SER A 263 -5.40 19.32 3.12
N ARG A 264 -6.58 19.72 2.61
CA ARG A 264 -6.71 20.82 1.66
C ARG A 264 -6.09 22.11 2.19
N THR A 265 -6.35 22.45 3.46
CA THR A 265 -5.80 23.65 4.10
C THR A 265 -4.27 23.65 4.15
N ASP A 266 -3.63 22.50 4.38
CA ASP A 266 -2.17 22.39 4.37
C ASP A 266 -1.60 22.55 2.95
N LEU A 267 -2.31 22.02 1.94
CA LEU A 267 -1.95 22.18 0.53
C LEU A 267 -2.06 23.65 0.11
N GLU A 268 -3.18 24.32 0.36
CA GLU A 268 -3.40 25.73 0.05
C GLU A 268 -2.37 26.63 0.73
N ARG A 269 -2.08 26.38 2.01
CA ARG A 269 -1.03 27.09 2.75
C ARG A 269 0.33 26.93 2.08
N THR A 270 0.64 25.72 1.61
CA THR A 270 1.91 25.42 0.95
C THR A 270 1.99 26.04 -0.45
N SER A 271 0.89 26.05 -1.22
CA SER A 271 0.75 26.81 -2.47
C SER A 271 1.04 28.30 -2.26
N GLY A 272 0.48 28.88 -1.19
CA GLY A 272 0.75 30.26 -0.80
C GLY A 272 2.22 30.53 -0.48
N GLN A 273 2.88 29.63 0.25
CA GLN A 273 4.32 29.71 0.53
C GLN A 273 5.16 29.60 -0.74
N PHE A 274 4.80 28.71 -1.66
CA PHE A 274 5.47 28.58 -2.95
C PHE A 274 5.32 29.85 -3.79
N ARG A 275 4.13 30.45 -3.81
CA ARG A 275 3.89 31.74 -4.48
C ARG A 275 4.79 32.83 -3.92
N LEU A 276 4.87 32.97 -2.59
CA LEU A 276 5.76 33.93 -1.94
C LEU A 276 7.24 33.68 -2.29
N PHE A 277 7.69 32.41 -2.25
CA PHE A 277 9.06 32.05 -2.64
C PHE A 277 9.35 32.36 -4.11
N ARG A 278 8.38 32.13 -5.00
CA ARG A 278 8.52 32.45 -6.43
C ARG A 278 8.62 33.96 -6.66
N GLU A 279 7.85 34.75 -5.93
CA GLU A 279 7.91 36.23 -5.97
C GLU A 279 9.21 36.76 -5.35
N GLN A 280 9.72 36.08 -4.30
CA GLN A 280 10.91 36.47 -3.55
C GLN A 280 11.74 35.23 -3.16
N PRO A 281 12.71 34.81 -3.99
CA PRO A 281 13.47 33.57 -3.76
C PRO A 281 14.55 33.75 -2.68
N THR A 282 14.13 33.92 -1.43
CA THR A 282 15.01 34.08 -0.26
C THR A 282 15.25 32.73 0.45
N PRO A 283 16.41 32.53 1.11
CA PRO A 283 16.68 31.32 1.89
C PRO A 283 15.65 31.07 3.01
N GLU A 284 15.09 32.12 3.59
CA GLU A 284 14.06 32.05 4.64
C GLU A 284 12.75 31.46 4.08
N LEU A 285 12.31 31.95 2.91
CA LEU A 285 11.12 31.45 2.24
C LEU A 285 11.34 30.02 1.73
N GLU A 286 12.52 29.70 1.20
CA GLU A 286 12.89 28.32 0.82
C GLU A 286 12.76 27.38 2.02
N ARG A 287 13.33 27.75 3.18
CA ARG A 287 13.25 26.94 4.40
C ARG A 287 11.80 26.79 4.88
N SER A 288 11.01 27.86 4.82
CA SER A 288 9.59 27.82 5.21
C SER A 288 8.75 26.91 4.31
N LEU A 289 9.02 26.94 2.98
CA LEU A 289 8.38 26.09 2.00
C LEU A 289 8.78 24.62 2.20
N ARG A 290 10.09 24.35 2.40
CA ARG A 290 10.57 22.99 2.73
C ARG A 290 9.90 22.46 4.01
N GLN A 291 9.70 23.30 5.01
CA GLN A 291 9.01 22.92 6.25
C GLN A 291 7.51 22.68 6.03
N GLY A 292 6.84 23.51 5.22
CA GLY A 292 5.42 23.35 4.86
C GLY A 292 5.18 22.06 4.09
N LEU A 293 5.97 21.80 3.05
CA LEU A 293 5.95 20.54 2.29
C LEU A 293 6.17 19.32 3.19
N ALA A 294 7.09 19.42 4.16
CA ALA A 294 7.37 18.33 5.10
C ALA A 294 6.23 18.05 6.09
N THR A 295 5.25 18.96 6.24
CA THR A 295 4.07 18.77 7.10
C THR A 295 2.84 18.25 6.38
N VAL A 296 2.74 18.49 5.06
CA VAL A 296 1.63 18.04 4.23
C VAL A 296 1.55 16.51 4.22
N ILE A 297 2.70 15.85 4.10
CA ILE A 297 2.80 14.38 4.13
C ILE A 297 3.04 13.95 5.57
N SER A 298 2.31 12.93 6.01
CA SER A 298 2.42 12.43 7.38
C SER A 298 3.84 11.91 7.69
N PRO A 299 4.32 12.02 8.96
CA PRO A 299 5.61 11.44 9.35
C PRO A 299 5.71 9.95 9.05
N ASN A 300 4.59 9.23 9.16
CA ASN A 300 4.48 7.80 8.87
C ASN A 300 4.83 7.52 7.40
N GLU A 301 4.11 8.10 6.44
CA GLU A 301 4.33 7.90 5.01
C GLU A 301 5.74 8.33 4.58
N ARG A 302 6.26 9.44 5.15
CA ARG A 302 7.63 9.89 4.88
C ARG A 302 8.67 8.87 5.30
N LEU A 303 8.51 8.29 6.50
CA LEU A 303 9.45 7.28 7.01
C LEU A 303 9.28 5.97 6.24
N GLU A 304 8.06 5.58 5.88
CA GLU A 304 7.80 4.42 5.04
C GLU A 304 8.51 4.55 3.68
N GLN A 305 8.36 5.68 2.98
CA GLN A 305 9.04 5.95 1.70
C GLN A 305 10.57 5.91 1.81
N ILE A 306 11.11 6.34 2.95
CA ILE A 306 12.55 6.34 3.19
C ILE A 306 13.04 4.92 3.47
N PHE A 307 12.39 4.18 4.39
CA PHE A 307 12.90 2.92 4.90
C PHE A 307 12.49 1.69 4.08
N HIS A 308 11.33 1.70 3.42
CA HIS A 308 10.82 0.56 2.67
C HIS A 308 11.83 0.02 1.62
N PRO A 309 12.49 0.86 0.79
CA PRO A 309 13.49 0.34 -0.15
C PRO A 309 14.70 -0.32 0.55
N TRP A 310 15.14 0.20 1.69
CA TRP A 310 16.25 -0.40 2.44
C TRP A 310 15.86 -1.72 3.07
N THR A 311 14.64 -1.82 3.62
CA THR A 311 14.16 -3.07 4.19
C THR A 311 14.05 -4.14 3.12
N SER A 312 13.40 -3.82 2.00
CA SER A 312 13.09 -4.77 0.93
C SER A 312 14.31 -5.22 0.12
N TYR A 313 15.29 -4.35 -0.12
CA TYR A 313 16.44 -4.65 -1.01
C TYR A 313 17.77 -4.86 -0.31
N VAL A 314 17.89 -4.50 0.97
CA VAL A 314 19.13 -4.66 1.73
C VAL A 314 18.90 -5.56 2.95
N ILE A 315 18.00 -5.17 3.86
CA ILE A 315 17.85 -5.86 5.15
C ILE A 315 17.33 -7.28 4.98
N VAL A 316 16.18 -7.45 4.31
CA VAL A 316 15.55 -8.76 4.14
C VAL A 316 16.42 -9.71 3.29
N PRO A 317 17.02 -9.27 2.17
CA PRO A 317 18.01 -10.10 1.46
C PRO A 317 19.26 -10.43 2.28
N LEU A 318 19.80 -9.50 3.09
CA LEU A 318 20.94 -9.79 3.95
C LEU A 318 20.59 -10.79 5.07
N PHE A 319 19.38 -10.66 5.64
CA PHE A 319 18.82 -11.63 6.57
C PHE A 319 18.72 -13.01 5.93
N ALA A 320 18.23 -13.10 4.70
CA ALA A 320 18.17 -14.34 3.94
C ALA A 320 19.56 -14.95 3.73
N LEU A 321 20.54 -14.11 3.38
CA LEU A 321 21.93 -14.54 3.20
C LEU A 321 22.52 -15.16 4.48
N ALA A 322 22.18 -14.58 5.64
CA ALA A 322 22.68 -15.00 6.95
C ALA A 322 22.02 -16.27 7.52
N ASN A 323 20.76 -16.54 7.14
CA ASN A 323 19.95 -17.58 7.79
C ASN A 323 19.50 -18.72 6.86
N ALA A 324 19.39 -18.48 5.55
CA ALA A 324 18.93 -19.50 4.61
C ALA A 324 19.99 -20.54 4.23
N GLY A 325 21.26 -20.31 4.59
CA GLY A 325 22.33 -21.27 4.37
C GLY A 325 22.06 -22.58 5.12
N ILE A 326 22.04 -23.68 4.36
CA ILE A 326 21.97 -25.05 4.85
C ILE A 326 23.00 -25.92 4.15
N HIS A 327 23.62 -26.84 4.90
CA HIS A 327 24.51 -27.85 4.34
C HIS A 327 23.68 -28.99 3.74
N ILE A 328 23.61 -29.04 2.41
CA ILE A 328 22.86 -30.03 1.66
C ILE A 328 23.71 -31.28 1.50
N THR A 329 23.54 -32.23 2.42
CA THR A 329 24.04 -33.60 2.26
C THR A 329 22.92 -34.50 1.76
N TRP A 330 23.26 -35.54 0.99
CA TRP A 330 22.26 -36.50 0.51
C TRP A 330 21.52 -37.18 1.67
N ALA A 331 22.25 -37.57 2.71
CA ALA A 331 21.69 -38.15 3.94
C ALA A 331 20.77 -37.14 4.67
N GLY A 332 21.23 -35.91 4.90
CA GLY A 332 20.42 -34.88 5.55
C GLY A 332 19.15 -34.53 4.77
N PHE A 333 19.20 -34.55 3.43
CA PHE A 333 18.02 -34.36 2.60
C PHE A 333 17.02 -35.52 2.74
N THR A 334 17.47 -36.77 2.69
CA THR A 334 16.58 -37.93 2.85
C THR A 334 15.97 -37.99 4.26
N ASP A 335 16.74 -37.63 5.28
CA ASP A 335 16.27 -37.58 6.66
C ASP A 335 15.23 -36.45 6.83
N ALA A 336 15.51 -35.27 6.26
CA ALA A 336 14.58 -34.15 6.30
C ALA A 336 13.22 -34.47 5.64
N LEU A 337 13.17 -35.30 4.59
CA LEU A 337 11.91 -35.68 3.94
C LEU A 337 10.97 -36.49 4.84
N THR A 338 11.49 -37.17 5.86
CA THR A 338 10.70 -37.98 6.80
C THR A 338 10.64 -37.37 8.19
N ALA A 339 11.45 -36.34 8.46
CA ALA A 339 11.50 -35.66 9.74
C ALA A 339 10.13 -35.01 10.08
N PRO A 340 9.57 -35.28 11.28
CA PRO A 340 8.29 -34.71 11.71
C PRO A 340 8.28 -33.18 11.71
N ILE A 341 9.41 -32.53 12.04
CA ILE A 341 9.54 -31.07 12.06
C ILE A 341 9.39 -30.50 10.64
N THR A 342 10.11 -31.04 9.67
CA THR A 342 10.06 -30.62 8.26
C THR A 342 8.67 -30.79 7.68
N LEU A 343 8.07 -31.98 7.84
CA LEU A 343 6.73 -32.29 7.32
C LEU A 343 5.66 -31.48 8.03
N GLY A 344 5.78 -31.30 9.35
CA GLY A 344 4.87 -30.49 10.16
C GLY A 344 4.83 -29.05 9.67
N ILE A 345 6.00 -28.43 9.47
CA ILE A 345 6.09 -27.05 8.93
C ILE A 345 5.51 -26.99 7.52
N LEU A 346 5.91 -27.91 6.63
CA LEU A 346 5.46 -27.89 5.24
C LEU A 346 3.93 -28.01 5.13
N ILE A 347 3.33 -28.96 5.85
CA ILE A 347 1.88 -29.20 5.82
C ILE A 347 1.13 -28.06 6.53
N ALA A 348 1.65 -27.56 7.65
CA ALA A 348 1.07 -26.43 8.38
C ALA A 348 0.93 -25.20 7.48
N PHE A 349 1.95 -24.88 6.69
CA PHE A 349 1.92 -23.73 5.81
C PHE A 349 1.17 -23.96 4.50
N VAL A 350 1.46 -25.05 3.78
CA VAL A 350 0.89 -25.29 2.44
C VAL A 350 -0.60 -25.62 2.51
N LEU A 351 -1.04 -26.34 3.55
CA LEU A 351 -2.44 -26.74 3.72
C LEU A 351 -3.12 -26.02 4.89
N GLY A 352 -2.45 -25.97 6.05
CA GLY A 352 -3.04 -25.41 7.26
C GLY A 352 -3.42 -23.94 7.14
N LYS A 353 -2.55 -23.13 6.53
CA LYS A 353 -2.76 -21.68 6.43
C LYS A 353 -3.90 -21.32 5.48
N PRO A 354 -3.98 -21.90 4.26
CA PRO A 354 -5.14 -21.71 3.39
C PRO A 354 -6.44 -22.17 4.04
N LEU A 355 -6.43 -23.34 4.70
CA LEU A 355 -7.59 -23.86 5.40
C LEU A 355 -8.04 -22.94 6.54
N GLY A 356 -7.11 -22.45 7.38
CA GLY A 356 -7.41 -21.54 8.47
C GLY A 356 -8.11 -20.26 8.00
N ILE A 357 -7.51 -19.58 7.02
CA ILE A 357 -8.04 -18.33 6.48
C ILE A 357 -9.39 -18.54 5.80
N VAL A 358 -9.53 -19.56 4.94
CA VAL A 358 -10.77 -19.82 4.19
C VAL A 358 -11.90 -20.29 5.10
N LEU A 359 -11.63 -21.20 6.03
CA LEU A 359 -12.63 -21.70 6.98
C LEU A 359 -13.09 -20.59 7.91
N CYS A 360 -12.18 -19.74 8.39
CA CYS A 360 -12.55 -18.59 9.21
C CYS A 360 -13.39 -17.58 8.44
N ALA A 361 -13.01 -17.27 7.19
CA ALA A 361 -13.80 -16.38 6.35
C ALA A 361 -15.20 -16.95 6.09
N ALA A 362 -15.30 -18.25 5.79
CA ALA A 362 -16.57 -18.95 5.58
C ALA A 362 -17.44 -18.96 6.85
N LEU A 363 -16.86 -19.31 7.99
CA LEU A 363 -17.54 -19.33 9.28
C LEU A 363 -18.02 -17.93 9.68
N THR A 364 -17.19 -16.91 9.52
CA THR A 364 -17.53 -15.52 9.82
C THR A 364 -18.67 -15.03 8.92
N THR A 365 -18.62 -15.35 7.63
CA THR A 365 -19.70 -15.04 6.69
C THR A 365 -21.01 -15.73 7.09
N TRP A 366 -20.92 -17.00 7.47
CA TRP A 366 -22.07 -17.80 7.89
C TRP A 366 -22.69 -17.28 9.20
N VAL A 367 -21.89 -17.07 10.24
CA VAL A 367 -22.33 -16.56 11.56
C VAL A 367 -22.91 -15.15 11.43
N SER A 368 -22.28 -14.29 10.62
CA SER A 368 -22.75 -12.91 10.40
C SER A 368 -23.95 -12.82 9.44
N ARG A 369 -24.43 -13.96 8.91
CA ARG A 369 -25.50 -14.04 7.90
C ARG A 369 -25.22 -13.17 6.67
N GLY A 370 -23.97 -13.16 6.21
CA GLY A 370 -23.53 -12.41 5.02
C GLY A 370 -23.15 -10.95 5.28
N ARG A 371 -23.24 -10.44 6.52
CA ARG A 371 -22.84 -9.05 6.84
C ARG A 371 -21.33 -8.84 6.78
N LEU A 372 -20.56 -9.87 7.13
CA LEU A 372 -19.10 -9.84 7.15
C LEU A 372 -18.59 -10.85 6.12
N GLN A 373 -18.33 -10.39 4.90
CA GLN A 373 -17.84 -11.23 3.80
C GLN A 373 -16.56 -10.62 3.20
N PRO A 374 -15.65 -11.45 2.65
CA PRO A 374 -14.47 -10.95 1.95
C PRO A 374 -14.84 -10.02 0.79
N GLN A 375 -14.01 -9.00 0.55
CA GLN A 375 -14.19 -8.07 -0.58
C GLN A 375 -13.93 -8.72 -1.95
N VAL A 376 -13.29 -9.89 -1.94
CA VAL A 376 -12.93 -10.66 -3.12
C VAL A 376 -13.68 -11.98 -3.13
N GLY A 377 -13.78 -12.61 -4.30
CA GLY A 377 -14.48 -13.89 -4.44
C GLY A 377 -13.75 -15.03 -3.75
N TRP A 378 -14.46 -16.11 -3.41
CA TRP A 378 -13.89 -17.27 -2.70
C TRP A 378 -12.71 -17.91 -3.41
N GLY A 379 -12.67 -17.88 -4.75
CA GLY A 379 -11.52 -18.36 -5.52
C GLY A 379 -10.29 -17.47 -5.33
N ALA A 380 -10.47 -16.15 -5.30
CA ALA A 380 -9.41 -15.21 -4.97
C ALA A 380 -8.96 -15.34 -3.51
N VAL A 381 -9.88 -15.51 -2.54
CA VAL A 381 -9.52 -15.79 -1.14
C VAL A 381 -8.66 -17.04 -1.05
N LEU A 382 -9.06 -18.13 -1.71
CA LEU A 382 -8.31 -19.39 -1.72
C LEU A 382 -6.93 -19.24 -2.38
N ALA A 383 -6.85 -18.55 -3.53
CA ALA A 383 -5.57 -18.28 -4.20
C ALA A 383 -4.65 -17.42 -3.32
N GLY A 384 -5.18 -16.36 -2.71
CA GLY A 384 -4.42 -15.50 -1.83
C GLY A 384 -3.95 -16.20 -0.56
N SER A 385 -4.82 -16.98 0.07
CA SER A 385 -4.47 -17.72 1.28
C SER A 385 -3.41 -18.81 0.98
N SER A 386 -3.46 -19.45 -0.19
CA SER A 386 -2.36 -20.31 -0.68
C SER A 386 -1.06 -19.55 -0.89
N ALA A 387 -1.08 -18.34 -1.43
CA ALA A 387 0.12 -17.52 -1.57
C ALA A 387 0.72 -17.14 -0.21
N SER A 388 -0.12 -16.90 0.81
CA SER A 388 0.32 -16.62 2.19
C SER A 388 0.97 -17.81 2.90
N GLY A 389 0.91 -19.01 2.32
CA GLY A 389 1.63 -20.18 2.83
C GLY A 389 3.14 -20.10 2.63
N ALA A 390 3.66 -19.14 1.86
CA ALA A 390 5.11 -18.97 1.71
C ALA A 390 5.71 -18.38 2.99
N ALA A 391 6.28 -19.25 3.83
CA ALA A 391 6.98 -18.88 5.05
C ALA A 391 8.46 -18.65 4.75
N PHE A 392 9.05 -17.63 5.37
CA PHE A 392 10.49 -17.39 5.24
C PHE A 392 11.08 -16.57 6.39
N THR A 393 11.00 -15.24 6.35
CA THR A 393 11.74 -14.35 7.27
C THR A 393 11.47 -14.61 8.74
N VAL A 394 10.25 -14.36 9.19
CA VAL A 394 9.85 -14.47 10.60
C VAL A 394 9.89 -15.92 11.08
N SER A 395 9.54 -16.89 10.22
CA SER A 395 9.67 -18.32 10.54
C SER A 395 11.11 -18.75 10.77
N LEU A 396 12.07 -18.26 9.96
CA LEU A 396 13.50 -18.51 10.17
C LEU A 396 14.02 -17.86 11.45
N LEU A 397 13.57 -16.63 11.74
CA LEU A 397 13.93 -15.93 12.98
C LEU A 397 13.48 -16.72 14.22
N ILE A 398 12.22 -17.17 14.24
CA ILE A 398 11.69 -17.96 15.35
C ILE A 398 12.37 -19.32 15.43
N ALA A 399 12.67 -19.95 14.29
CA ALA A 399 13.38 -21.23 14.27
C ALA A 399 14.77 -21.10 14.91
N ALA A 400 15.49 -20.01 14.63
CA ALA A 400 16.80 -19.74 15.23
C ALA A 400 16.71 -19.51 16.75
N LEU A 401 15.60 -18.97 17.25
CA LEU A 401 15.37 -18.76 18.69
C LEU A 401 14.90 -20.02 19.41
N ALA A 402 14.19 -20.91 18.72
CA ALA A 402 13.45 -22.00 19.36
C ALA A 402 14.11 -23.39 19.27
N PHE A 403 14.99 -23.60 18.28
CA PHE A 403 15.51 -24.92 17.94
C PHE A 403 17.03 -25.03 18.12
N ASN A 404 17.47 -26.23 18.53
CA ASN A 404 18.88 -26.60 18.53
C ASN A 404 19.36 -26.88 17.09
N GLU A 405 20.67 -26.95 16.85
CA GLU A 405 21.28 -27.07 15.50
C GLU A 405 20.63 -28.13 14.58
N GLU A 406 20.37 -29.34 15.09
CA GLU A 406 19.75 -30.42 14.31
C GLU A 406 18.29 -30.09 13.93
N GLN A 407 17.50 -29.66 14.91
CA GLN A 407 16.11 -29.26 14.73
C GLN A 407 16.00 -28.03 13.83
N LEU A 408 16.93 -27.08 13.96
CA LEU A 408 17.03 -25.87 13.15
C LEU A 408 17.28 -26.23 11.68
N THR A 409 18.15 -27.21 11.42
CA THR A 409 18.40 -27.69 10.06
C THR A 409 17.15 -28.30 9.44
N GLN A 410 16.43 -29.17 10.17
CA GLN A 410 15.15 -29.73 9.72
C GLN A 410 14.10 -28.62 9.47
N ALA A 411 14.03 -27.64 10.37
CA ALA A 411 13.12 -26.51 10.23
C ALA A 411 13.45 -25.67 8.99
N LYS A 412 14.72 -25.37 8.71
CA LYS A 412 15.15 -24.66 7.51
C LYS A 412 14.74 -25.39 6.24
N TYR A 413 14.90 -26.72 6.17
CA TYR A 413 14.40 -27.52 5.04
C TYR A 413 12.87 -27.36 4.86
N GLY A 414 12.13 -27.45 5.96
CA GLY A 414 10.66 -27.32 5.94
C GLY A 414 10.22 -25.95 5.46
N ILE A 415 10.79 -24.88 6.04
CA ILE A 415 10.48 -23.49 5.70
C ILE A 415 10.80 -23.20 4.22
N LEU A 416 12.01 -23.55 3.76
CA LEU A 416 12.40 -23.32 2.36
C LEU A 416 11.54 -24.11 1.38
N ALA A 417 11.08 -25.31 1.74
CA ALA A 417 10.16 -26.09 0.94
C ALA A 417 8.76 -25.45 0.84
N THR A 418 8.33 -24.64 1.80
CA THR A 418 7.01 -23.97 1.71
C THR A 418 6.89 -23.05 0.50
N ILE A 419 7.98 -22.40 0.07
CA ILE A 419 7.98 -21.42 -1.02
C ILE A 419 7.55 -22.06 -2.36
N PRO A 420 8.26 -23.07 -2.91
CA PRO A 420 7.87 -23.67 -4.18
C PRO A 420 6.53 -24.43 -4.09
N PHE A 421 6.21 -25.05 -2.96
CA PHE A 421 4.94 -25.78 -2.82
C PHE A 421 3.73 -24.84 -2.71
N SER A 422 3.84 -23.73 -1.98
CA SER A 422 2.79 -22.71 -1.90
C SER A 422 2.60 -22.00 -3.24
N PHE A 423 3.70 -21.72 -3.95
CA PHE A 423 3.64 -21.21 -5.33
C PHE A 423 2.92 -22.19 -6.26
N ALA A 424 3.28 -23.48 -6.22
CA ALA A 424 2.64 -24.51 -7.06
C ALA A 424 1.15 -24.66 -6.75
N LEU A 425 0.77 -24.66 -5.47
CA LEU A 425 -0.62 -24.71 -5.05
C LEU A 425 -1.41 -23.49 -5.55
N THR A 426 -0.85 -22.29 -5.37
CA THR A 426 -1.46 -21.04 -5.85
C THR A 426 -1.60 -21.03 -7.38
N TRP A 427 -0.59 -21.53 -8.09
CA TRP A 427 -0.60 -21.70 -9.54
C TRP A 427 -1.73 -22.65 -9.97
N LEU A 428 -1.86 -23.81 -9.33
CA LEU A 428 -2.91 -24.80 -9.60
C LEU A 428 -4.31 -24.22 -9.37
N ILE A 429 -4.54 -23.53 -8.26
CA ILE A 429 -5.81 -22.86 -7.96
C ILE A 429 -6.11 -21.80 -9.02
N THR A 430 -5.12 -21.00 -9.38
CA THR A 430 -5.29 -19.97 -10.42
C THR A 430 -5.58 -20.58 -11.78
N MET A 431 -4.95 -21.72 -12.15
CA MET A 431 -5.27 -22.46 -13.36
C MET A 431 -6.69 -23.01 -13.34
N ALA A 432 -7.14 -23.57 -12.20
CA ALA A 432 -8.50 -24.06 -12.04
C ALA A 432 -9.53 -22.94 -12.20
N ILE A 433 -9.28 -21.75 -11.61
CA ILE A 433 -10.13 -20.56 -11.79
C ILE A 433 -10.16 -20.11 -13.26
N ARG A 434 -9.02 -20.18 -13.96
CA ARG A 434 -8.94 -19.83 -15.39
C ARG A 434 -9.70 -20.79 -16.29
N ALA A 435 -9.87 -22.05 -15.89
CA ALA A 435 -10.64 -23.05 -16.63
C ALA A 435 -12.17 -22.86 -16.48
N LEU A 436 -12.63 -22.03 -15.53
CA LEU A 436 -14.06 -21.75 -15.36
C LEU A 436 -14.63 -20.91 -16.51
N PRO A 437 -15.93 -21.08 -16.84
CA PRO A 437 -16.66 -20.16 -17.71
C PRO A 437 -16.59 -18.72 -17.20
N GLN A 438 -16.73 -17.73 -18.10
CA GLN A 438 -16.56 -16.30 -17.78
C GLN A 438 -17.35 -15.86 -16.53
N THR A 439 -18.62 -16.26 -16.41
CA THR A 439 -19.47 -15.94 -15.25
C THR A 439 -18.93 -16.57 -13.95
N GLY A 440 -18.48 -17.82 -14.00
CA GLY A 440 -17.90 -18.51 -12.84
C GLY A 440 -16.57 -17.90 -12.41
N ARG A 441 -15.75 -17.49 -13.37
CA ARG A 441 -14.46 -16.83 -13.13
C ARG A 441 -14.63 -15.47 -12.45
N VAL A 442 -15.56 -14.65 -12.95
CA VAL A 442 -15.85 -13.32 -12.38
C VAL A 442 -16.36 -13.46 -10.93
N ARG A 443 -17.28 -14.39 -10.67
CA ARG A 443 -17.76 -14.68 -9.30
C ARG A 443 -16.65 -15.18 -8.37
N ALA A 444 -15.78 -16.05 -8.88
CA ALA A 444 -14.67 -16.59 -8.10
C ALA A 444 -13.62 -15.52 -7.72
N LEU A 445 -13.46 -14.47 -8.53
CA LEU A 445 -12.44 -13.44 -8.32
C LEU A 445 -12.97 -12.20 -7.61
N MET A 446 -14.13 -11.66 -8.02
CA MET A 446 -14.57 -10.33 -7.59
C MET A 446 -15.44 -10.33 -6.33
N GLY A 447 -16.09 -11.45 -6.00
CA GLY A 447 -16.93 -11.55 -4.81
C GLY A 447 -18.14 -10.61 -4.82
N THR A 448 -18.87 -10.59 -3.70
CA THR A 448 -20.06 -9.76 -3.46
C THR A 448 -19.90 -8.83 -2.26
N GLY A 449 -18.70 -8.73 -1.71
CA GLY A 449 -18.43 -7.93 -0.52
C GLY A 449 -18.54 -6.43 -0.79
N GLU A 450 -19.22 -5.71 0.12
CA GLU A 450 -19.22 -4.26 0.13
C GLU A 450 -17.79 -3.76 0.32
N SER A 451 -17.35 -2.83 -0.53
CA SER A 451 -16.10 -2.09 -0.34
C SER A 451 -16.28 -0.81 0.47
N ILE A 452 -15.16 -0.22 0.86
CA ILE A 452 -15.12 1.16 1.33
C ILE A 452 -15.78 2.05 0.26
N ILE A 453 -16.84 2.75 0.65
CA ILE A 453 -17.38 3.86 -0.10
C ILE A 453 -16.62 5.07 0.44
N ASP A 454 -15.68 5.59 -0.35
CA ASP A 454 -14.90 6.78 -0.04
C ASP A 454 -15.74 8.06 -0.21
N LEU A 455 -16.74 7.99 -1.09
CA LEU A 455 -17.69 9.09 -1.33
C LEU A 455 -18.70 9.19 -0.17
N VAL A 456 -18.53 10.20 0.69
CA VAL A 456 -19.35 10.34 1.91
C VAL A 456 -20.77 10.81 1.62
N ALA A 457 -20.95 11.73 0.67
CA ALA A 457 -22.28 12.18 0.25
C ALA A 457 -22.73 11.35 -0.96
N PRO A 458 -23.80 10.55 -0.86
CA PRO A 458 -24.30 9.75 -1.98
C PRO A 458 -24.71 10.66 -3.14
N VAL A 459 -24.81 10.08 -4.33
CA VAL A 459 -25.33 10.80 -5.50
C VAL A 459 -26.82 11.06 -5.30
N ASP A 460 -27.22 12.31 -5.51
CA ASP A 460 -28.59 12.78 -5.35
C ASP A 460 -29.11 13.29 -6.71
N GLU A 461 -30.18 12.69 -7.21
CA GLU A 461 -30.72 12.97 -8.55
C GLU A 461 -31.38 14.34 -8.66
N GLU A 462 -31.84 14.93 -7.55
CA GLU A 462 -32.44 16.26 -7.54
C GLU A 462 -31.38 17.37 -7.46
N ARG A 463 -30.20 17.03 -6.92
CA ARG A 463 -29.12 17.98 -6.62
C ARG A 463 -27.96 17.91 -7.60
N ASP A 464 -27.52 16.71 -7.98
CA ASP A 464 -26.32 16.50 -8.77
C ASP A 464 -26.61 16.55 -10.27
N HIS A 465 -25.64 17.05 -11.05
CA HIS A 465 -25.76 17.05 -12.51
C HIS A 465 -25.36 15.71 -13.08
N ILE A 466 -26.34 15.03 -13.69
CA ILE A 466 -26.19 13.67 -14.19
C ILE A 466 -26.23 13.64 -15.73
N ARG A 467 -25.30 12.90 -16.33
CA ARG A 467 -25.26 12.58 -17.77
C ARG A 467 -25.22 11.07 -17.95
N GLY A 468 -26.09 10.56 -18.81
CA GLY A 468 -26.36 9.11 -18.92
C GLY A 468 -27.57 8.69 -18.09
N PRO A 469 -27.95 7.40 -18.11
CA PRO A 469 -29.18 6.93 -17.47
C PRO A 469 -29.03 6.76 -15.96
N LEU A 470 -30.13 7.02 -15.25
CA LEU A 470 -30.18 7.01 -13.78
C LEU A 470 -29.92 5.62 -13.18
N ASN A 471 -30.37 4.56 -13.86
CA ASN A 471 -30.24 3.17 -13.43
C ASN A 471 -28.98 2.48 -13.99
N ALA A 472 -27.98 3.24 -14.41
CA ALA A 472 -26.70 2.71 -14.85
C ALA A 472 -26.06 1.81 -13.76
N PRO A 473 -25.53 0.63 -14.12
CA PRO A 473 -24.83 -0.24 -13.17
C PRO A 473 -23.53 0.39 -12.63
N VAL A 474 -23.00 1.40 -13.33
CA VAL A 474 -21.79 2.13 -12.91
C VAL A 474 -22.04 3.62 -12.85
N THR A 475 -21.71 4.21 -11.70
CA THR A 475 -21.73 5.64 -11.44
C THR A 475 -20.31 6.16 -11.30
N VAL A 476 -19.95 7.17 -12.11
CA VAL A 476 -18.67 7.87 -12.03
C VAL A 476 -18.91 9.30 -11.57
N VAL A 477 -18.46 9.64 -10.35
CA VAL A 477 -18.51 11.00 -9.82
C VAL A 477 -17.16 11.67 -10.04
N LYS A 478 -17.17 12.84 -10.69
CA LYS A 478 -15.98 13.68 -10.90
C LYS A 478 -16.13 14.95 -10.08
N TYR A 479 -15.22 15.15 -9.12
CA TYR A 479 -14.95 16.46 -8.56
C TYR A 479 -14.01 17.20 -9.49
N GLY A 480 -14.45 18.35 -10.00
CA GLY A 480 -13.78 19.04 -11.11
C GLY A 480 -13.68 20.54 -10.92
N ASP A 481 -12.70 21.11 -11.61
CA ASP A 481 -12.42 22.54 -11.70
C ASP A 481 -12.34 22.91 -13.19
N PHE A 482 -13.07 23.94 -13.60
CA PHE A 482 -13.15 24.36 -15.00
C PHE A 482 -11.84 24.95 -15.54
N GLU A 483 -10.97 25.49 -14.70
CA GLU A 483 -9.68 26.06 -15.09
C GLU A 483 -8.52 25.05 -14.94
N CYS A 484 -8.76 23.89 -14.31
CA CYS A 484 -7.76 22.84 -14.16
C CYS A 484 -7.44 22.14 -15.49
N PRO A 485 -6.19 22.18 -16.00
CA PRO A 485 -5.82 21.54 -17.27
C PRO A 485 -6.09 20.03 -17.29
N TYR A 486 -5.89 19.35 -16.15
CA TYR A 486 -6.14 17.92 -16.02
C TYR A 486 -7.63 17.57 -16.08
N CYS A 487 -8.52 18.47 -15.63
CA CYS A 487 -9.96 18.28 -15.77
C CYS A 487 -10.42 18.30 -17.22
N ALA A 488 -9.85 19.18 -18.05
CA ALA A 488 -10.13 19.22 -19.49
C ALA A 488 -9.51 18.02 -20.22
N GLN A 489 -8.28 17.63 -19.89
CA GLN A 489 -7.63 16.43 -20.45
C GLN A 489 -8.43 15.15 -20.17
N ALA A 490 -9.11 15.08 -19.02
CA ALA A 490 -9.96 13.95 -18.69
C ALA A 490 -11.31 13.95 -19.43
N GLU A 491 -11.74 15.04 -20.07
CA GLU A 491 -13.06 15.08 -20.71
C GLU A 491 -13.16 14.22 -21.98
N PRO A 492 -12.21 14.25 -22.93
CA PRO A 492 -12.20 13.32 -24.07
C PRO A 492 -12.18 11.86 -23.61
N MET A 493 -11.41 11.58 -22.56
CA MET A 493 -11.35 10.26 -21.92
C MET A 493 -12.72 9.84 -21.38
N MET A 494 -13.43 10.73 -20.68
CA MET A 494 -14.78 10.44 -20.18
C MET A 494 -15.80 10.25 -21.29
N ARG A 495 -15.68 10.97 -22.42
CA ARG A 495 -16.52 10.74 -23.62
C ARG A 495 -16.25 9.36 -24.20
N GLN A 496 -14.99 9.06 -24.48
CA GLN A 496 -14.58 7.77 -25.02
C GLN A 496 -15.01 6.62 -24.11
N LEU A 497 -14.90 6.78 -22.78
CA LEU A 497 -15.34 5.77 -21.82
C LEU A 497 -16.86 5.50 -21.91
N ARG A 498 -17.68 6.52 -22.21
CA ARG A 498 -19.12 6.34 -22.43
C ARG A 498 -19.44 5.68 -23.77
N ASP A 499 -18.59 5.90 -24.78
CA ASP A 499 -18.76 5.33 -26.13
C ASP A 499 -18.27 3.86 -26.20
N ASP A 500 -17.15 3.55 -25.54
CA ASP A 500 -16.45 2.25 -25.62
C ASP A 500 -17.05 1.16 -24.72
N VAL A 501 -17.84 1.55 -23.73
CA VAL A 501 -18.32 0.65 -22.69
C VAL A 501 -19.78 0.24 -22.95
N GLU A 502 -20.00 -1.02 -23.31
CA GLU A 502 -21.34 -1.61 -23.41
C GLU A 502 -21.99 -1.60 -22.01
N GLY A 503 -23.07 -0.83 -21.88
CA GLY A 503 -23.75 -0.57 -20.62
C GLY A 503 -23.50 0.85 -20.13
N ASP A 504 -24.39 1.75 -20.54
CA ASP A 504 -24.90 2.90 -19.79
C ASP A 504 -24.14 3.24 -18.49
N ILE A 505 -23.28 4.25 -18.54
CA ILE A 505 -22.57 4.84 -17.39
C ILE A 505 -23.33 6.08 -16.91
N ARG A 506 -23.54 6.21 -15.60
CA ARG A 506 -24.04 7.42 -14.96
C ARG A 506 -22.87 8.32 -14.57
N PHE A 507 -22.64 9.37 -15.35
CA PHE A 507 -21.62 10.37 -15.04
C PHE A 507 -22.22 11.50 -14.19
N VAL A 508 -21.51 11.87 -13.13
CA VAL A 508 -21.95 12.89 -12.17
C VAL A 508 -20.84 13.93 -12.01
N TRP A 509 -21.19 15.21 -12.12
CA TRP A 509 -20.27 16.31 -11.87
C TRP A 509 -20.51 16.95 -10.51
N ARG A 510 -19.44 17.23 -9.77
CA ARG A 510 -19.43 18.06 -8.55
C ARG A 510 -18.29 19.07 -8.62
N HIS A 511 -18.51 20.26 -8.08
CA HIS A 511 -17.52 21.33 -8.13
C HIS A 511 -16.43 21.17 -7.07
N LEU A 512 -15.18 21.39 -7.48
CA LEU A 512 -14.02 21.52 -6.60
C LEU A 512 -13.06 22.60 -7.12
N PRO A 513 -13.47 23.88 -7.11
CA PRO A 513 -12.59 24.97 -7.54
C PRO A 513 -11.39 25.11 -6.59
N LEU A 514 -10.20 25.20 -7.18
CA LEU A 514 -8.92 25.37 -6.49
C LEU A 514 -8.48 26.85 -6.57
N ASP A 515 -9.16 27.72 -5.83
CA ASP A 515 -8.99 29.17 -5.90
C ASP A 515 -7.56 29.67 -5.56
N ASP A 516 -6.75 28.84 -4.93
CA ASP A 516 -5.34 29.14 -4.61
C ASP A 516 -4.43 29.11 -5.85
N VAL A 517 -4.80 28.34 -6.87
CA VAL A 517 -4.04 28.16 -8.13
C VAL A 517 -4.83 28.54 -9.38
N HIS A 518 -6.16 28.57 -9.32
CA HIS A 518 -7.07 28.83 -10.44
C HIS A 518 -8.01 30.02 -10.12
N PRO A 519 -7.65 31.26 -10.50
CA PRO A 519 -8.38 32.46 -10.09
C PRO A 519 -9.82 32.59 -10.62
N CYS A 520 -10.15 31.94 -11.74
CA CYS A 520 -11.46 31.98 -12.38
C CYS A 520 -12.33 30.76 -12.02
N ALA A 521 -11.78 29.75 -11.33
CA ALA A 521 -12.45 28.48 -11.05
C ALA A 521 -13.80 28.65 -10.33
N GLN A 522 -13.84 29.43 -9.24
CA GLN A 522 -15.08 29.68 -8.50
C GLN A 522 -16.16 30.34 -9.37
N LEU A 523 -15.79 31.37 -10.14
CA LEU A 523 -16.73 32.07 -11.01
C LEU A 523 -17.23 31.18 -12.16
N ALA A 524 -16.36 30.35 -12.73
CA ALA A 524 -16.74 29.37 -13.75
C ALA A 524 -17.69 28.29 -13.20
N ALA A 525 -17.45 27.82 -11.97
CA ALA A 525 -18.37 26.91 -11.28
C ALA A 525 -19.75 27.55 -11.07
N GLU A 526 -19.79 28.78 -10.54
CA GLU A 526 -21.04 29.53 -10.38
C GLU A 526 -21.75 29.81 -11.72
N ALA A 527 -21.00 30.06 -12.81
CA ALA A 527 -21.55 30.23 -14.15
C ALA A 527 -22.24 28.96 -14.66
N SER A 528 -21.63 27.79 -14.47
CA SER A 528 -22.26 26.52 -14.84
C SER A 528 -23.56 26.27 -14.09
N GLU A 529 -23.64 26.61 -12.80
CA GLU A 529 -24.86 26.49 -12.01
C GLU A 529 -25.91 27.57 -12.35
N ALA A 530 -25.48 28.77 -12.75
CA ALA A 530 -26.39 29.81 -13.23
C ALA A 530 -27.03 29.41 -14.57
N ALA A 531 -26.29 28.67 -15.41
CA ALA A 531 -26.83 28.02 -16.59
C ALA A 531 -27.74 26.84 -16.23
N ALA A 532 -27.44 26.09 -15.17
CA ALA A 532 -28.29 24.99 -14.69
C ALA A 532 -29.70 25.46 -14.29
N ARG A 533 -29.84 26.62 -13.66
CA ARG A 533 -31.15 27.25 -13.37
C ARG A 533 -31.97 27.60 -14.62
N GLN A 534 -31.36 27.48 -15.80
CA GLN A 534 -31.97 27.70 -17.11
C GLN A 534 -31.85 26.44 -17.99
N ASP A 535 -31.75 25.26 -17.37
CA ASP A 535 -31.69 23.94 -18.02
C ASP A 535 -30.47 23.73 -18.94
N ALA A 536 -29.40 24.51 -18.76
CA ALA A 536 -28.25 24.56 -19.65
C ALA A 536 -26.91 24.23 -18.95
N PHE A 537 -26.93 23.42 -17.88
CA PHE A 537 -25.72 23.01 -17.16
C PHE A 537 -24.69 22.36 -18.10
N TRP A 538 -25.09 21.29 -18.80
CA TRP A 538 -24.19 20.49 -19.63
C TRP A 538 -23.62 21.25 -20.85
N PRO A 539 -24.42 22.04 -21.59
CA PRO A 539 -23.89 22.93 -22.62
C PRO A 539 -22.84 23.92 -22.07
N MET A 540 -23.11 24.54 -20.92
CA MET A 540 -22.16 25.45 -20.27
C MET A 540 -20.90 24.71 -19.80
N HIS A 541 -21.05 23.56 -19.13
CA HIS A 541 -19.95 22.70 -18.69
C HIS A 541 -19.00 22.36 -19.84
N ASP A 542 -19.54 21.90 -20.97
CA ASP A 542 -18.72 21.51 -22.12
C ASP A 542 -18.04 22.74 -22.77
N ALA A 543 -18.71 23.89 -22.81
CA ALA A 543 -18.15 25.15 -23.30
C ALA A 543 -16.97 25.62 -22.43
N LEU A 544 -17.13 25.63 -21.11
CA LEU A 544 -16.09 26.08 -20.17
C LEU A 544 -14.86 25.16 -20.18
N LEU A 545 -15.04 23.83 -20.19
CA LEU A 545 -13.91 22.90 -20.24
C LEU A 545 -13.17 22.92 -21.59
N SER A 546 -13.86 23.25 -22.69
CA SER A 546 -13.22 23.38 -24.01
C SER A 546 -12.49 24.71 -24.20
N HIS A 547 -12.82 25.73 -23.40
CA HIS A 547 -12.27 27.09 -23.49
C HIS A 547 -11.69 27.57 -22.15
N GLN A 548 -10.81 26.78 -21.52
CA GLN A 548 -10.25 27.09 -20.18
C GLN A 548 -9.48 28.42 -20.10
N GLY A 549 -9.02 28.95 -21.24
CA GLY A 549 -8.39 30.28 -21.31
C GLY A 549 -9.38 31.45 -21.35
N GLU A 550 -10.68 31.17 -21.48
CA GLU A 550 -11.76 32.14 -21.68
C GLU A 550 -12.79 32.02 -20.56
N LEU A 551 -12.33 32.24 -19.31
CA LEU A 551 -13.14 32.11 -18.09
C LEU A 551 -13.33 33.43 -17.35
N SER A 552 -12.94 34.57 -17.95
CA SER A 552 -13.16 35.87 -17.33
C SER A 552 -14.65 36.20 -17.22
N PRO A 553 -15.08 37.13 -16.34
CA PRO A 553 -16.48 37.52 -16.24
C PRO A 553 -17.13 37.94 -17.58
N GLN A 554 -16.34 38.50 -18.51
CA GLN A 554 -16.82 38.87 -19.84
C GLN A 554 -16.98 37.64 -20.75
N ASP A 555 -16.05 36.69 -20.66
CA ASP A 555 -16.13 35.43 -21.41
C ASP A 555 -17.31 34.59 -20.94
N LEU A 556 -17.55 34.48 -19.63
CA LEU A 556 -18.69 33.77 -19.08
C LEU A 556 -20.03 34.34 -19.58
N LEU A 557 -20.13 35.66 -19.73
CA LEU A 557 -21.30 36.30 -20.33
C LEU A 557 -21.44 36.00 -21.82
N ARG A 558 -20.33 35.97 -22.56
CA ARG A 558 -20.31 35.60 -23.98
C ARG A 558 -20.74 34.15 -24.18
N HIS A 559 -20.21 33.21 -23.39
CA HIS A 559 -20.64 31.80 -23.42
C HIS A 559 -22.13 31.67 -23.09
N ALA A 560 -22.65 32.44 -22.12
CA ALA A 560 -24.08 32.47 -21.82
C ALA A 560 -24.93 33.04 -22.96
N GLU A 561 -24.42 34.03 -23.70
CA GLU A 561 -25.06 34.60 -24.89
C GLU A 561 -25.10 33.57 -26.03
N ASP A 562 -23.98 32.91 -26.30
CA ASP A 562 -23.85 31.88 -27.33
C ASP A 562 -24.78 30.68 -27.06
N LEU A 563 -25.03 30.37 -25.79
CA LEU A 563 -25.97 29.34 -25.34
C LEU A 563 -27.43 29.81 -25.30
N GLY A 564 -27.71 31.08 -25.59
CA GLY A 564 -29.06 31.64 -25.63
C GLY A 564 -29.72 31.83 -24.26
N LEU A 565 -28.93 32.02 -23.19
CA LEU A 565 -29.43 32.21 -21.82
C LEU A 565 -29.95 33.63 -21.58
N ASP A 566 -30.83 33.81 -20.57
CA ASP A 566 -31.23 35.13 -20.09
C ASP A 566 -30.04 35.80 -19.38
N LEU A 567 -29.34 36.64 -20.13
CA LEU A 567 -28.15 37.36 -19.66
C LEU A 567 -28.42 38.23 -18.42
N LYS A 568 -29.62 38.78 -18.25
CA LYS A 568 -29.93 39.61 -17.07
C LYS A 568 -29.99 38.75 -15.81
N LYS A 569 -30.65 37.60 -15.89
CA LYS A 569 -30.69 36.64 -14.77
C LYS A 569 -29.32 36.05 -14.49
N PHE A 570 -28.62 35.60 -15.52
CA PHE A 570 -27.29 35.02 -15.42
C PHE A 570 -26.28 35.99 -14.80
N GLN A 571 -26.23 37.22 -15.31
CA GLN A 571 -25.34 38.26 -14.78
C GLN A 571 -25.70 38.63 -13.33
N ARG A 572 -26.99 38.67 -12.98
CA ARG A 572 -27.42 38.91 -11.59
C ARG A 572 -26.94 37.78 -10.68
N ASP A 573 -27.12 36.54 -11.09
CA ASP A 573 -26.77 35.36 -10.29
C ASP A 573 -25.24 35.32 -10.03
N LEU A 574 -24.43 35.59 -11.06
CA LEU A 574 -22.97 35.73 -10.92
C LEU A 574 -22.55 36.91 -10.04
N ARG A 575 -23.12 38.11 -10.24
CA ARG A 575 -22.75 39.31 -9.47
C ARG A 575 -23.13 39.22 -8.00
N THR A 576 -24.21 38.52 -7.69
CA THR A 576 -24.71 38.38 -6.31
C THR A 576 -24.16 37.15 -5.60
N HIS A 577 -23.36 36.32 -6.30
CA HIS A 577 -22.90 35.03 -5.82
C HIS A 577 -24.06 34.16 -5.29
N ALA A 578 -25.22 34.24 -5.95
CA ALA A 578 -26.46 33.59 -5.51
C ALA A 578 -26.39 32.05 -5.54
N ILE A 579 -25.28 31.50 -6.04
CA ILE A 579 -25.04 30.06 -6.20
C ILE A 579 -23.75 29.60 -5.52
N ALA A 580 -23.00 30.52 -4.89
CA ALA A 580 -21.77 30.16 -4.19
C ALA A 580 -21.99 29.12 -3.08
N SER A 581 -23.17 29.13 -2.42
CA SER A 581 -23.52 28.11 -1.43
C SER A 581 -23.58 26.70 -2.03
N ARG A 582 -24.11 26.55 -3.25
CA ARG A 582 -24.21 25.25 -3.94
C ARG A 582 -22.82 24.69 -4.27
N VAL A 583 -21.91 25.55 -4.70
CA VAL A 583 -20.50 25.20 -4.96
C VAL A 583 -19.80 24.84 -3.65
N ALA A 584 -20.01 25.62 -2.58
CA ALA A 584 -19.44 25.37 -1.25
C ALA A 584 -19.89 24.03 -0.66
N GLU A 585 -21.14 23.60 -0.88
CA GLU A 585 -21.61 22.28 -0.46
C GLU A 585 -20.90 21.13 -1.19
N ASP A 586 -20.59 21.28 -2.49
CA ASP A 586 -19.80 20.28 -3.21
C ASP A 586 -18.36 20.25 -2.69
N VAL A 587 -17.78 21.42 -2.39
CA VAL A 587 -16.47 21.53 -1.76
C VAL A 587 -16.44 20.84 -0.39
N GLU A 588 -17.43 21.08 0.48
CA GLU A 588 -17.52 20.42 1.78
C GLU A 588 -17.67 18.89 1.63
N SER A 589 -18.46 18.47 0.64
CA SER A 589 -18.63 17.06 0.28
C SER A 589 -17.31 16.43 -0.20
N ALA A 590 -16.50 17.18 -0.96
CA ALA A 590 -15.17 16.77 -1.40
C ALA A 590 -14.22 16.57 -0.21
N ASP A 591 -14.16 17.55 0.69
CA ASP A 591 -13.31 17.51 1.89
C ASP A 591 -13.67 16.32 2.78
N ARG A 592 -14.96 16.07 3.01
CA ARG A 592 -15.45 14.91 3.77
C ARG A 592 -15.11 13.59 3.09
N SER A 593 -15.05 13.57 1.76
CA SER A 593 -14.71 12.39 0.94
C SER A 593 -13.20 12.27 0.67
N SER A 594 -12.37 13.10 1.30
CA SER A 594 -10.91 13.16 1.08
C SER A 594 -10.50 13.46 -0.37
N ALA A 595 -11.36 14.14 -1.15
CA ALA A 595 -11.05 14.65 -2.47
C ALA A 595 -10.38 16.03 -2.34
N VAL A 596 -9.05 16.03 -2.27
CA VAL A 596 -8.25 17.23 -1.94
C VAL A 596 -7.65 17.93 -3.16
N GLY A 597 -7.94 17.45 -4.37
CA GLY A 597 -7.42 17.99 -5.63
C GLY A 597 -8.34 17.70 -6.81
N SER A 598 -8.06 18.35 -7.94
CA SER A 598 -8.93 18.31 -9.12
C SER A 598 -8.13 17.89 -10.37
N PRO A 599 -8.62 16.92 -11.19
CA PRO A 599 -9.83 16.14 -10.98
C PRO A 599 -9.66 15.06 -9.90
N THR A 600 -10.75 14.73 -9.21
CA THR A 600 -10.84 13.50 -8.40
C THR A 600 -12.03 12.67 -8.86
N PHE A 601 -11.81 11.38 -9.11
CA PHE A 601 -12.85 10.46 -9.59
C PHE A 601 -13.25 9.45 -8.53
N PHE A 602 -14.56 9.17 -8.46
CA PHE A 602 -15.11 8.05 -7.70
C PHE A 602 -15.89 7.13 -8.63
N VAL A 603 -15.64 5.82 -8.57
CA VAL A 603 -16.36 4.80 -9.34
C VAL A 603 -17.17 3.94 -8.38
N ASN A 604 -18.50 3.97 -8.49
CA ASN A 604 -19.44 3.38 -7.54
C ASN A 604 -19.10 3.75 -6.08
N GLY A 605 -18.73 5.03 -5.88
CA GLY A 605 -18.38 5.58 -4.58
C GLY A 605 -16.97 5.27 -4.08
N ARG A 606 -16.14 4.50 -4.82
CA ARG A 606 -14.72 4.27 -4.48
C ARG A 606 -13.83 5.32 -5.10
N LEU A 607 -12.91 5.88 -4.34
CA LEU A 607 -11.90 6.82 -4.82
C LEU A 607 -10.95 6.11 -5.81
N HIS A 608 -10.84 6.67 -7.01
CA HIS A 608 -9.88 6.21 -8.00
C HIS A 608 -8.48 6.73 -7.65
N ARG A 609 -7.60 5.83 -7.18
CA ARG A 609 -6.20 6.12 -6.83
C ARG A 609 -5.28 5.63 -7.97
N GLY A 610 -5.33 6.29 -9.12
CA GLY A 610 -4.51 5.99 -10.29
C GLY A 610 -3.92 7.26 -10.89
N ALA A 611 -2.99 7.11 -11.84
CA ALA A 611 -2.67 8.22 -12.72
C ALA A 611 -3.95 8.66 -13.45
N TYR A 612 -4.07 9.95 -13.77
CA TYR A 612 -5.24 10.49 -14.48
C TYR A 612 -5.24 10.10 -15.96
N ASP A 613 -5.09 8.81 -16.26
CA ASP A 613 -5.00 8.24 -17.61
C ASP A 613 -6.23 7.38 -17.93
N LEU A 614 -6.53 7.28 -19.24
CA LEU A 614 -7.73 6.58 -19.71
C LEU A 614 -7.69 5.09 -19.39
N ALA A 615 -6.51 4.46 -19.40
CA ALA A 615 -6.41 3.02 -19.25
C ALA A 615 -6.77 2.59 -17.83
N THR A 616 -6.23 3.27 -16.82
CA THR A 616 -6.51 2.97 -15.41
C THR A 616 -7.97 3.25 -15.05
N LEU A 617 -8.54 4.38 -15.51
CA LEU A 617 -9.95 4.69 -15.26
C LEU A 617 -10.89 3.69 -15.96
N THR A 618 -10.60 3.32 -17.21
CA THR A 618 -11.37 2.31 -17.96
C THR A 618 -11.34 0.95 -17.27
N GLU A 619 -10.18 0.53 -16.75
CA GLU A 619 -10.05 -0.72 -16.00
C GLU A 619 -10.91 -0.69 -14.73
N SER A 620 -10.92 0.44 -14.01
CA SER A 620 -11.74 0.60 -12.81
C SER A 620 -13.25 0.55 -13.10
N VAL A 621 -13.70 1.14 -14.21
CA VAL A 621 -15.10 1.11 -14.65
C VAL A 621 -15.51 -0.29 -15.12
N ARG A 622 -14.68 -0.95 -15.94
CA ARG A 622 -14.94 -2.34 -16.36
C ARG A 622 -15.02 -3.28 -15.16
N ALA A 623 -14.12 -3.13 -14.19
CA ALA A 623 -14.18 -3.91 -12.95
C ALA A 623 -15.47 -3.64 -12.15
N ALA A 624 -15.96 -2.40 -12.14
CA ALA A 624 -17.23 -2.06 -11.50
C ALA A 624 -18.44 -2.67 -12.24
N GLN A 625 -18.45 -2.66 -13.58
CA GLN A 625 -19.50 -3.31 -14.37
C GLN A 625 -19.53 -4.82 -14.15
N GLU A 626 -18.36 -5.46 -14.18
CA GLU A 626 -18.26 -6.89 -13.92
C GLU A 626 -18.81 -7.24 -12.54
N ARG A 627 -18.58 -6.42 -11.50
CA ARG A 627 -19.21 -6.62 -10.18
C ARG A 627 -20.72 -6.41 -10.16
N ALA A 628 -21.21 -5.36 -10.82
CA ALA A 628 -22.65 -5.09 -10.88
C ALA A 628 -23.41 -6.27 -11.50
N SER A 629 -22.85 -6.88 -12.56
CA SER A 629 -23.44 -8.05 -13.21
C SER A 629 -23.60 -9.30 -12.30
N ILE A 630 -22.86 -9.36 -11.18
CA ILE A 630 -22.95 -10.45 -10.20
C ILE A 630 -24.06 -10.19 -9.16
N THR A 631 -24.36 -8.92 -8.88
CA THR A 631 -25.24 -8.50 -7.76
C THR A 631 -26.72 -8.45 -8.17
N ASP A 632 -27.00 -8.20 -9.46
CA ASP A 632 -28.36 -8.15 -10.03
C ASP A 632 -28.96 -9.54 -10.35
N ARG A 633 -28.31 -10.64 -9.93
CA ARG A 633 -28.80 -12.03 -10.09
C ARG A 633 -28.83 -12.76 -8.75
#